data_AF-A0A7N6BJI4-F1
#
_entry.id   AF-A0A7N6BJI4-F1
#
_cell.length_a   1.000
_cell.length_b   1.000
_cell.length_c   1.000
_cell.angle_alpha   90.00
_cell.angle_beta   90.00
_cell.angle_gamma   90.00
#
_symmetry.space_group_name_H-M   'P 1'
#
loop_
_entity.id
_entity.type
_entity.pdbx_description
1 polymer ?
#
loop_
_entity_poly.entity_id
_entity_poly.type
_entity_poly.pdbx_seq_one_letter_code
_entity_poly.pdbx_strand_id
1 'polypeptide(L)'
;MSTEIQAGSDLRVKYMRGHEDRGEREVQMLENGEQHTHFRSRQTEPNSEKKLPAVRRSCFRVFTVSLVLLYLLILAAIIIRYFSVILEKENLETRYNDLNKTYTELKDNKSINYIQLENKYNKNYSQLQNKVKKLEEKNESLTVNYSELYISYNLLQDEVKMLNNIIEEGKLCPKGWKRFGSSYYFKSTEKKSWYDSRYDCQSRGSDLVMINSKEEQEFVVNLTKNEEFWIGLRTEWAEIEKQWIYVWKWVDGSRLKETFWATEDPDPSQYYHATCCDQQGKWTQTNSDSYKTWICEK
;
A
#
# COMPACT_ATOMS: atom_id res chain seq x y z
N MET A 1 35.21 -10.46 -11.07
CA MET A 1 34.46 -11.15 -12.14
C MET A 1 33.55 -10.10 -12.74
N SER A 2 34.02 -9.49 -13.84
CA SER A 2 33.39 -8.35 -14.49
C SER A 2 32.38 -8.82 -15.53
N THR A 3 31.20 -8.20 -15.56
CA THR A 3 30.37 -8.14 -16.77
C THR A 3 29.62 -6.81 -16.77
N GLU A 4 30.09 -5.92 -17.64
CA GLU A 4 29.42 -4.73 -18.13
C GLU A 4 28.16 -5.15 -18.90
N ILE A 5 27.06 -4.40 -18.76
CA ILE A 5 25.94 -4.43 -19.71
C ILE A 5 25.68 -3.00 -20.19
N GLN A 6 25.54 -2.94 -21.50
CA GLN A 6 25.79 -1.86 -22.41
C GLN A 6 24.57 -0.94 -22.57
N ALA A 7 24.85 0.35 -22.84
CA ALA A 7 23.89 1.40 -23.12
C ALA A 7 23.04 1.13 -24.38
N GLY A 8 21.73 1.41 -24.30
CA GLY A 8 20.78 1.31 -25.40
C GLY A 8 20.01 2.63 -25.63
N SER A 9 20.46 3.37 -26.64
CA SER A 9 19.82 4.37 -27.51
C SER A 9 18.56 5.16 -27.07
N ASP A 10 18.76 6.48 -27.07
CA ASP A 10 17.84 7.61 -27.18
C ASP A 10 16.90 7.52 -28.42
N LEU A 11 15.57 7.51 -28.22
CA LEU A 11 14.59 7.60 -29.31
C LEU A 11 13.88 8.96 -29.28
N ARG A 12 14.55 9.93 -29.91
CA ARG A 12 14.07 11.29 -30.10
C ARG A 12 13.11 11.34 -31.31
N VAL A 13 11.80 11.45 -31.06
CA VAL A 13 10.78 11.60 -32.11
C VAL A 13 10.86 13.01 -32.72
N LYS A 14 11.40 13.10 -33.95
CA LYS A 14 11.36 14.30 -34.79
C LYS A 14 10.03 14.34 -35.55
N TYR A 15 9.21 15.36 -35.29
CA TYR A 15 8.09 15.71 -36.16
C TYR A 15 8.62 16.40 -37.42
N MET A 16 8.44 15.76 -38.58
CA MET A 16 8.69 16.37 -39.89
C MET A 16 7.48 17.23 -40.28
N ARG A 17 7.69 18.54 -40.36
CA ARG A 17 6.76 19.53 -40.92
C ARG A 17 6.89 19.46 -42.45
N GLY A 18 5.88 18.91 -43.13
CA GLY A 18 5.78 18.95 -44.58
C GLY A 18 5.46 20.36 -45.07
N HIS A 19 6.36 20.92 -45.86
CA HIS A 19 6.17 22.09 -46.71
C HIS A 19 5.54 21.62 -48.03
N GLU A 20 4.42 22.19 -48.45
CA GLU A 20 3.98 22.13 -49.85
C GLU A 20 4.06 23.56 -50.43
N ASP A 21 5.16 23.83 -51.12
CA ASP A 21 5.21 24.83 -52.19
C ASP A 21 4.48 24.25 -53.41
N ARG A 22 3.64 25.05 -54.06
CA ARG A 22 3.22 24.76 -55.44
C ARG A 22 3.10 26.05 -56.24
N GLY A 23 4.25 26.48 -56.77
CA GLY A 23 4.35 27.39 -57.91
C GLY A 23 4.68 26.62 -59.19
N GLU A 24 3.82 26.82 -60.18
CA GLU A 24 4.04 26.83 -61.64
C GLU A 24 4.78 25.67 -62.34
N ARG A 25 4.13 25.11 -63.38
CA ARG A 25 4.47 25.44 -64.77
C ARG A 25 3.57 24.77 -65.80
N GLU A 26 3.33 25.52 -66.86
CA GLU A 26 2.89 25.10 -68.19
C GLU A 26 3.77 23.98 -68.75
N VAL A 27 3.19 23.10 -69.58
CA VAL A 27 3.92 22.42 -70.66
C VAL A 27 3.00 22.30 -71.88
N GLN A 28 3.32 23.09 -72.91
CA GLN A 28 3.12 22.72 -74.32
C GLN A 28 4.23 21.76 -74.76
N MET A 29 3.91 20.76 -75.60
CA MET A 29 4.73 20.19 -76.68
C MET A 29 3.72 19.61 -77.70
N LEU A 30 3.58 20.09 -78.96
CA LEU A 30 4.46 19.96 -80.15
C LEU A 30 4.79 18.48 -80.45
N GLU A 31 4.67 17.91 -81.65
CA GLU A 31 4.75 18.50 -83.01
C GLU A 31 4.40 17.45 -84.10
N ASN A 32 4.34 17.96 -85.35
CA ASN A 32 4.61 17.33 -86.65
C ASN A 32 3.41 16.84 -87.48
N GLY A 33 3.26 17.24 -88.75
CA GLY A 33 4.15 18.08 -89.56
C GLY A 33 3.69 18.19 -91.01
N GLU A 34 4.03 19.35 -91.58
CA GLU A 34 4.37 19.58 -93.01
C GLU A 34 3.21 19.71 -94.03
N GLN A 35 3.22 20.63 -95.01
CA GLN A 35 4.35 21.19 -95.76
C GLN A 35 3.96 22.52 -96.49
N HIS A 36 4.87 23.50 -96.39
CA HIS A 36 5.42 24.40 -97.43
C HIS A 36 4.58 25.27 -98.42
N THR A 37 5.00 26.55 -98.43
CA THR A 37 5.38 27.45 -99.58
C THR A 37 4.45 28.55 -100.13
N HIS A 38 4.86 29.78 -99.80
CA HIS A 38 5.22 30.93 -100.67
C HIS A 38 4.21 31.67 -101.61
N PHE A 39 4.15 32.99 -101.37
CA PHE A 39 4.22 34.13 -102.33
C PHE A 39 2.97 34.73 -103.02
N ARG A 40 2.59 35.91 -102.50
CA ARG A 40 2.23 37.22 -103.12
C ARG A 40 1.46 37.35 -104.47
N SER A 41 0.54 38.32 -104.41
CA SER A 41 0.11 39.37 -105.40
C SER A 41 -1.12 39.18 -106.33
N ARG A 42 -2.16 39.99 -106.02
CA ARG A 42 -2.95 40.98 -106.81
C ARG A 42 -3.57 40.67 -108.20
N GLN A 43 -4.86 41.09 -108.27
CA GLN A 43 -5.62 41.74 -109.38
C GLN A 43 -6.04 40.85 -110.58
N THR A 44 -7.21 40.93 -111.22
CA THR A 44 -8.22 42.01 -111.48
C THR A 44 -9.52 41.36 -112.05
N GLU A 45 -10.73 41.84 -111.69
CA GLU A 45 -11.78 42.43 -112.60
C GLU A 45 -12.88 41.47 -113.15
N PRO A 46 -14.00 41.94 -113.77
CA PRO A 46 -15.03 42.87 -113.27
C PRO A 46 -16.50 42.47 -113.63
N ASN A 47 -17.43 43.35 -113.24
CA ASN A 47 -18.88 43.46 -113.49
C ASN A 47 -19.38 43.34 -114.95
N SER A 48 -20.67 42.94 -115.12
CA SER A 48 -21.79 43.81 -115.59
C SER A 48 -23.06 42.97 -115.87
N GLU A 49 -24.15 43.18 -115.14
CA GLU A 49 -25.26 44.14 -115.35
C GLU A 49 -26.25 43.79 -116.48
N LYS A 50 -27.54 43.65 -116.13
CA LYS A 50 -28.67 44.39 -116.74
C LYS A 50 -29.96 44.27 -115.92
N LYS A 51 -30.65 45.42 -115.79
CA LYS A 51 -31.79 45.75 -114.94
C LYS A 51 -33.15 45.66 -115.67
N LEU A 52 -34.17 45.16 -114.93
CA LEU A 52 -35.56 45.68 -114.71
C LEU A 52 -36.50 45.94 -115.92
N PRO A 53 -37.85 45.75 -115.80
CA PRO A 53 -38.75 46.42 -114.84
C PRO A 53 -39.81 45.49 -114.17
N ALA A 54 -40.19 45.63 -112.89
CA ALA A 54 -40.97 46.66 -112.19
C ALA A 54 -42.49 46.69 -112.49
N VAL A 55 -43.29 45.96 -111.69
CA VAL A 55 -44.73 46.18 -111.46
C VAL A 55 -45.04 46.00 -109.95
N ARG A 56 -46.12 46.62 -109.50
CA ARG A 56 -46.31 47.41 -108.28
C ARG A 56 -47.18 46.72 -107.21
N ARG A 57 -46.73 46.82 -105.95
CA ARG A 57 -47.43 46.83 -104.63
C ARG A 57 -48.78 46.10 -104.44
N SER A 58 -48.76 45.06 -103.58
CA SER A 58 -49.55 44.99 -102.32
C SER A 58 -49.21 43.75 -101.45
N CYS A 59 -47.95 43.59 -101.00
CA CYS A 59 -47.59 42.49 -100.06
C CYS A 59 -46.51 42.83 -99.01
N PHE A 60 -45.98 44.06 -98.98
CA PHE A 60 -44.82 44.41 -98.12
C PHE A 60 -45.14 44.73 -96.66
N ARG A 61 -46.40 44.96 -96.28
CA ARG A 61 -46.75 45.26 -94.87
C ARG A 61 -46.74 44.02 -93.98
N VAL A 62 -46.95 42.82 -94.54
CA VAL A 62 -47.00 41.57 -93.76
C VAL A 62 -45.60 41.11 -93.36
N PHE A 63 -44.62 41.24 -94.27
CA PHE A 63 -43.23 40.83 -94.03
C PHE A 63 -42.49 41.68 -92.97
N THR A 64 -42.76 42.98 -92.90
CA THR A 64 -42.17 43.85 -91.87
C THR A 64 -42.77 43.58 -90.49
N VAL A 65 -44.08 43.32 -90.42
CA VAL A 65 -44.75 42.93 -89.18
C VAL A 65 -44.27 41.57 -88.69
N SER A 66 -44.02 40.61 -89.58
CA SER A 66 -43.48 39.29 -89.20
C SER A 66 -42.03 39.34 -88.69
N LEU A 67 -41.17 40.19 -89.26
CA LEU A 67 -39.78 40.36 -88.78
C LEU A 67 -39.73 41.06 -87.42
N VAL A 68 -40.58 42.07 -87.21
CA VAL A 68 -40.72 42.73 -85.90
C VAL A 68 -41.24 41.74 -84.85
N LEU A 69 -42.21 40.89 -85.20
CA LEU A 69 -42.71 39.84 -84.33
C LEU A 69 -41.62 38.82 -83.96
N LEU A 70 -40.84 38.34 -84.94
CA LEU A 70 -39.72 37.43 -84.69
C LEU A 70 -38.65 38.07 -83.78
N TYR A 71 -38.34 39.35 -84.00
CA TYR A 71 -37.40 40.09 -83.15
C TYR A 71 -37.92 40.21 -81.71
N LEU A 72 -39.20 40.53 -81.52
CA LEU A 72 -39.82 40.58 -80.19
C LEU A 72 -39.84 39.22 -79.49
N LEU A 73 -40.06 38.12 -80.23
CA LEU A 73 -39.99 36.76 -79.68
C LEU A 73 -38.56 36.38 -79.25
N ILE A 74 -37.54 36.76 -80.01
CA ILE A 74 -36.14 36.55 -79.65
C ILE A 74 -35.77 37.36 -78.40
N LEU A 75 -36.17 38.63 -78.32
CA LEU A 75 -35.95 39.45 -77.12
C LEU A 75 -36.65 38.86 -75.89
N ALA A 76 -37.90 38.43 -76.04
CA ALA A 76 -38.63 37.77 -74.96
C ALA A 76 -37.91 36.50 -74.48
N ALA A 77 -37.41 35.67 -75.41
CA ALA A 77 -36.64 34.48 -75.07
C ALA A 77 -35.34 34.81 -74.32
N ILE A 78 -34.59 35.84 -74.76
CA ILE A 78 -33.38 36.31 -74.08
C ILE A 78 -33.70 36.80 -72.66
N ILE A 79 -34.76 37.58 -72.49
CA ILE A 79 -35.20 38.08 -71.19
C ILE A 79 -35.58 36.93 -70.25
N ILE A 80 -36.32 35.93 -70.73
CA ILE A 80 -36.67 34.73 -69.95
C ILE A 80 -35.42 33.99 -69.53
N ARG A 81 -34.45 33.80 -70.44
CA ARG A 81 -33.18 33.13 -70.11
C ARG A 81 -32.35 33.95 -69.12
N TYR A 82 -32.34 35.28 -69.25
CA TYR A 82 -31.67 36.18 -68.31
C TYR A 82 -32.24 36.05 -66.89
N PHE A 83 -33.57 36.09 -66.75
CA PHE A 83 -34.22 35.88 -65.46
C PHE A 83 -33.99 34.47 -64.90
N SER A 84 -34.00 33.43 -65.75
CA SER A 84 -33.69 32.06 -65.35
C SER A 84 -32.27 31.95 -64.77
N VAL A 85 -31.28 32.58 -65.40
CA VAL A 85 -29.88 32.58 -64.94
C VAL A 85 -29.72 33.36 -63.63
N ILE A 86 -30.43 34.48 -63.46
CA ILE A 86 -30.43 35.22 -62.19
C ILE A 86 -30.98 34.38 -61.05
N LEU A 87 -32.12 33.71 -61.26
CA LEU A 87 -32.74 32.86 -60.26
C LEU A 87 -31.82 31.67 -59.87
N GLU A 88 -31.16 31.06 -60.85
CA GLU A 88 -30.16 30.02 -60.61
C GLU A 88 -28.98 30.55 -59.79
N LYS A 89 -28.51 31.77 -60.04
CA LYS A 89 -27.43 32.41 -59.29
C LYS A 89 -27.83 32.64 -57.82
N GLU A 90 -29.01 33.19 -57.56
CA GLU A 90 -29.50 33.42 -56.19
C GLU A 90 -29.68 32.10 -55.42
N ASN A 91 -30.23 31.08 -56.09
CA ASN A 91 -30.32 29.74 -55.52
C ASN A 91 -28.94 29.14 -55.24
N LEU A 92 -27.98 29.31 -56.15
CA LEU A 92 -26.60 28.84 -55.96
C LEU A 92 -25.92 29.52 -54.77
N GLU A 93 -26.13 30.83 -54.60
CA GLU A 93 -25.59 31.61 -53.48
C GLU A 93 -26.18 31.15 -52.14
N THR A 94 -27.49 30.87 -52.09
CA THR A 94 -28.15 30.32 -50.89
C THR A 94 -27.56 28.95 -50.52
N ARG A 95 -27.44 28.04 -51.49
CA ARG A 95 -26.82 26.72 -51.26
C ARG A 95 -25.37 26.82 -50.81
N TYR A 96 -24.61 27.76 -51.37
CA TYR A 96 -23.22 28.00 -50.98
C TYR A 96 -23.14 28.45 -49.52
N ASN A 97 -24.00 29.38 -49.09
CA ASN A 97 -24.05 29.86 -47.71
C ASN A 97 -24.43 28.75 -46.73
N ASP A 98 -25.43 27.92 -47.07
CA ASP A 98 -25.84 26.77 -46.25
C ASP A 98 -24.74 25.72 -46.14
N LEU A 99 -24.04 25.44 -47.24
CA LEU A 99 -22.91 24.52 -47.25
C LEU A 99 -21.76 25.05 -46.40
N ASN A 100 -21.43 26.34 -46.53
CA ASN A 100 -20.37 26.97 -45.74
C ASN A 100 -20.71 26.96 -44.24
N LYS A 101 -21.97 27.23 -43.88
CA LYS A 101 -22.46 27.12 -42.50
C LYS A 101 -22.29 25.70 -41.96
N THR A 102 -22.76 24.70 -42.70
CA THR A 102 -22.61 23.28 -42.33
C THR A 102 -21.14 22.89 -42.17
N TYR A 103 -20.28 23.36 -43.06
CA TYR A 103 -18.84 23.13 -42.97
C TYR A 103 -18.22 23.74 -41.70
N THR A 104 -18.59 24.98 -41.37
CA THR A 104 -18.12 25.63 -40.13
C THR A 104 -18.59 24.90 -38.88
N GLU A 105 -19.87 24.50 -38.83
CA GLU A 105 -20.43 23.74 -37.70
C GLU A 105 -19.73 22.39 -37.52
N LEU A 106 -19.48 21.66 -38.61
CA LEU A 106 -18.74 20.38 -38.56
C LEU A 106 -17.30 20.58 -38.08
N LYS A 107 -16.63 21.64 -38.54
CA LYS A 107 -15.27 21.96 -38.12
C LYS A 107 -15.20 22.27 -36.62
N ASP A 108 -16.14 23.07 -36.12
CA ASP A 108 -16.21 23.46 -34.71
C ASP A 108 -16.59 22.27 -33.83
N ASN A 109 -17.58 21.47 -34.23
CA ASN A 109 -17.97 20.24 -33.53
C ASN A 109 -16.81 19.25 -33.43
N LYS A 110 -16.05 19.07 -34.51
CA LYS A 110 -14.83 18.25 -34.50
C LYS A 110 -13.82 18.79 -33.49
N SER A 111 -13.58 20.10 -33.48
CA SER A 111 -12.68 20.76 -32.52
C SER A 111 -13.12 20.57 -31.07
N ILE A 112 -14.40 20.81 -30.77
CA ILE A 112 -15.00 20.63 -29.44
C ILE A 112 -14.86 19.18 -28.99
N ASN A 113 -15.12 18.21 -29.87
CA ASN A 113 -14.99 16.80 -29.55
C ASN A 113 -13.55 16.43 -29.18
N TYR A 114 -12.55 16.90 -29.95
CA TYR A 114 -11.14 16.69 -29.60
C TYR A 114 -10.79 17.27 -28.23
N ILE A 115 -11.21 18.50 -27.94
CA ILE A 115 -10.94 19.15 -26.64
C ILE A 115 -11.62 18.39 -25.50
N GLN A 116 -12.86 17.93 -25.68
CA GLN A 116 -13.57 17.13 -24.68
C GLN A 116 -12.87 15.80 -24.42
N LEU A 117 -12.41 15.12 -25.47
CA LEU A 117 -11.69 13.86 -25.38
C LEU A 117 -10.35 14.06 -24.65
N GLU A 118 -9.60 15.10 -25.01
CA GLU A 118 -8.32 15.45 -24.38
C GLU A 118 -8.50 15.78 -22.90
N ASN A 119 -9.51 16.59 -22.55
CA ASN A 119 -9.82 16.90 -21.14
C ASN A 119 -10.21 15.65 -20.35
N LYS A 120 -11.02 14.76 -20.93
CA LYS A 120 -11.40 13.49 -20.30
C LYS A 120 -10.18 12.59 -20.09
N TYR A 121 -9.31 12.50 -21.09
CA TYR A 121 -8.06 11.75 -21.02
C TYR A 121 -7.15 12.30 -19.92
N ASN A 122 -6.88 13.60 -19.91
CA ASN A 122 -6.01 14.26 -18.94
C ASN A 122 -6.55 14.12 -17.51
N LYS A 123 -7.86 14.25 -17.32
CA LYS A 123 -8.50 14.02 -16.02
C LYS A 123 -8.30 12.58 -15.53
N ASN A 124 -8.56 11.60 -16.40
CA ASN A 124 -8.37 10.19 -16.06
C ASN A 124 -6.90 9.88 -15.76
N TYR A 125 -5.98 10.43 -16.55
CA TYR A 125 -4.55 10.28 -16.35
C TYR A 125 -4.09 10.84 -15.00
N SER A 126 -4.50 12.07 -14.66
CA SER A 126 -4.21 12.67 -13.35
C SER A 126 -4.77 11.85 -12.17
N GLN A 127 -5.99 11.33 -12.32
CA GLN A 127 -6.58 10.44 -11.30
C GLN A 127 -5.78 9.14 -11.14
N LEU A 128 -5.32 8.55 -12.24
CA LEU A 128 -4.51 7.34 -12.22
C LEU A 128 -3.15 7.60 -11.57
N GLN A 129 -2.48 8.70 -11.92
CA GLN A 129 -1.22 9.09 -11.29
C GLN A 129 -1.35 9.26 -9.78
N ASN A 130 -2.41 9.90 -9.31
CA ASN A 130 -2.66 10.06 -7.87
C ASN A 130 -2.90 8.71 -7.17
N LYS A 131 -3.56 7.76 -7.84
CA LYS A 131 -3.73 6.40 -7.30
C LYS A 131 -2.41 5.64 -7.23
N VAL A 132 -1.58 5.74 -8.27
CA VAL A 132 -0.25 5.13 -8.31
C VAL A 132 0.62 5.68 -7.18
N LYS A 133 0.70 7.00 -7.03
CA LYS A 133 1.46 7.63 -5.95
C LYS A 133 1.02 7.16 -4.55
N LYS A 134 -0.30 7.09 -4.31
CA LYS A 134 -0.83 6.57 -3.04
C LYS A 134 -0.49 5.10 -2.79
N LEU A 135 -0.38 4.29 -3.84
CA LEU A 135 0.02 2.89 -3.73
C LEU A 135 1.52 2.77 -3.46
N GLU A 136 2.34 3.60 -4.10
CA GLU A 136 3.79 3.69 -3.86
C GLU A 136 4.08 4.05 -2.40
N GLU A 137 3.45 5.11 -1.88
CA GLU A 137 3.59 5.54 -0.47
C GLU A 137 3.20 4.41 0.51
N LYS A 138 2.10 3.69 0.22
CA LYS A 138 1.69 2.55 1.04
C LYS A 138 2.68 1.39 0.97
N ASN A 139 3.25 1.12 -0.19
CA ASN A 139 4.20 0.04 -0.39
C ASN A 139 5.53 0.32 0.33
N GLU A 140 5.99 1.57 0.30
CA GLU A 140 7.15 2.02 1.08
C GLU A 140 6.90 1.87 2.58
N SER A 141 5.74 2.32 3.07
CA SER A 141 5.37 2.16 4.49
C SER A 141 5.30 0.69 4.92
N LEU A 142 4.72 -0.20 4.08
CA LEU A 142 4.68 -1.63 4.36
C LEU A 142 6.08 -2.25 4.42
N THR A 143 6.99 -1.80 3.55
CA THR A 143 8.38 -2.28 3.51
C THR A 143 9.11 -1.94 4.81
N VAL A 144 8.94 -0.70 5.32
CA VAL A 144 9.52 -0.29 6.60
C VAL A 144 8.96 -1.13 7.74
N ASN A 145 7.62 -1.24 7.86
CA ASN A 145 6.98 -2.03 8.91
C ASN A 145 7.43 -3.50 8.90
N TYR A 146 7.61 -4.09 7.71
CA TYR A 146 8.11 -5.45 7.57
C TYR A 146 9.54 -5.59 8.11
N SER A 147 10.41 -4.63 7.80
CA SER A 147 11.80 -4.62 8.29
C SER A 147 11.87 -4.48 9.82
N GLU A 148 11.03 -3.64 10.42
CA GLU A 148 10.94 -3.48 11.87
C GLU A 148 10.45 -4.76 12.55
N LEU A 149 9.41 -5.39 11.99
CA LEU A 149 8.89 -6.66 12.50
C LEU A 149 9.95 -7.77 12.43
N TYR A 150 10.74 -7.83 11.34
CA TYR A 150 11.82 -8.79 11.19
C TYR A 150 12.91 -8.60 12.25
N ILE A 151 13.28 -7.35 12.55
CA ILE A 151 14.25 -7.04 13.62
C ILE A 151 13.70 -7.48 14.98
N SER A 152 12.45 -7.13 15.29
CA SER A 152 11.79 -7.53 16.55
C SER A 152 11.72 -9.05 16.70
N TYR A 153 11.40 -9.77 15.62
CA TYR A 153 11.38 -11.23 15.61
C TYR A 153 12.75 -11.84 15.95
N ASN A 154 13.83 -11.35 15.35
CA ASN A 154 15.17 -11.87 15.62
C ASN A 154 15.61 -11.62 17.07
N LEU A 155 15.30 -10.45 17.63
CA LEU A 155 15.58 -10.14 19.03
C LEU A 155 14.86 -11.11 19.98
N LEU A 156 13.59 -11.40 19.70
CA LEU A 156 12.82 -12.34 20.51
C LEU A 156 13.38 -13.77 20.42
N GLN A 157 13.83 -14.18 19.22
CA GLN A 157 14.49 -15.48 19.04
C GLN A 157 15.77 -15.59 19.87
N ASP A 158 16.57 -14.52 19.91
CA ASP A 158 17.79 -14.47 20.72
C ASP A 158 17.47 -14.55 22.23
N GLU A 159 16.43 -13.84 22.69
CA GLU A 159 15.98 -13.91 24.09
C GLU A 159 15.49 -15.32 24.46
N VAL A 160 14.67 -15.94 23.61
CA VAL A 160 14.21 -17.32 23.80
C VAL A 160 15.40 -18.29 23.86
N LYS A 161 16.41 -18.09 23.01
CA LYS A 161 17.63 -18.90 23.02
C LYS A 161 18.40 -18.74 24.34
N MET A 162 18.54 -17.52 24.85
CA MET A 162 19.18 -17.28 26.15
C MET A 162 18.40 -17.96 27.28
N LEU A 163 17.07 -17.82 27.30
CA LEU A 163 16.22 -18.45 28.31
C LEU A 163 16.33 -19.98 28.26
N ASN A 164 16.35 -20.58 27.07
CA ASN A 164 16.53 -22.01 26.91
C ASN A 164 17.90 -22.47 27.45
N ASN A 165 18.97 -21.73 27.17
CA ASN A 165 20.29 -22.05 27.73
C ASN A 165 20.28 -22.00 29.27
N ILE A 166 19.64 -20.98 29.87
CA ILE A 166 19.49 -20.87 31.33
C ILE A 166 18.69 -22.04 31.89
N ILE A 167 17.65 -22.50 31.20
CA ILE A 167 16.86 -23.66 31.61
C ILE A 167 17.70 -24.94 31.56
N GLU A 168 18.49 -25.13 30.51
CA GLU A 168 19.37 -26.29 30.37
C GLU A 168 20.51 -26.29 31.41
N GLU A 169 21.12 -25.14 31.68
CA GLU A 169 22.10 -25.00 32.78
C GLU A 169 21.45 -25.20 34.16
N GLY A 170 20.23 -24.71 34.34
CA GLY A 170 19.41 -24.89 35.55
C GLY A 170 18.70 -26.25 35.67
N LYS A 171 18.88 -27.17 34.72
CA LYS A 171 18.38 -28.56 34.80
C LYS A 171 19.33 -29.48 35.56
N LEU A 172 20.59 -29.10 35.74
CA LEU A 172 21.54 -29.84 36.58
C LEU A 172 21.25 -29.57 38.06
N CYS A 173 20.17 -30.16 38.58
CA CYS A 173 19.98 -30.25 40.03
C CYS A 173 21.19 -30.97 40.64
N PRO A 174 21.91 -30.37 41.60
CA PRO A 174 22.95 -31.09 42.31
C PRO A 174 22.40 -32.40 42.87
N LYS A 175 23.18 -33.49 42.83
CA LYS A 175 22.70 -34.81 43.25
C LYS A 175 22.08 -34.75 44.65
N GLY A 176 20.82 -35.16 44.77
CA GLY A 176 20.06 -35.11 46.04
C GLY A 176 19.18 -33.87 46.22
N TRP A 177 19.28 -32.87 45.34
CA TRP A 177 18.44 -31.67 45.35
C TRP A 177 17.29 -31.79 44.35
N LYS A 178 16.18 -31.11 44.65
CA LYS A 178 15.01 -30.97 43.79
C LYS A 178 14.79 -29.49 43.51
N ARG A 179 14.46 -29.14 42.27
CA ARG A 179 14.18 -27.75 41.90
C ARG A 179 12.68 -27.48 41.92
N PHE A 180 12.30 -26.33 42.47
CA PHE A 180 10.96 -25.77 42.35
C PHE A 180 11.09 -24.25 42.20
N GLY A 181 10.49 -23.69 41.15
CA GLY A 181 10.74 -22.29 40.75
C GLY A 181 12.21 -21.99 40.49
N SER A 182 12.74 -21.00 41.22
CA SER A 182 14.13 -20.56 41.14
C SER A 182 15.02 -21.09 42.27
N SER A 183 14.46 -21.85 43.22
CA SER A 183 15.16 -22.39 44.38
C SER A 183 15.44 -23.89 44.24
N TYR A 184 16.45 -24.37 44.96
CA TYR A 184 16.79 -25.78 45.10
C TYR A 184 16.50 -26.25 46.53
N TYR A 185 15.89 -27.42 46.66
CA TYR A 185 15.46 -28.00 47.92
C TYR A 185 16.12 -29.34 48.19
N PHE A 186 16.58 -29.55 49.42
CA PHE A 186 17.14 -30.82 49.88
C PHE A 186 16.32 -31.34 51.06
N LYS A 187 15.75 -32.55 50.93
CA LYS A 187 15.08 -33.25 52.04
C LYS A 187 16.08 -34.15 52.75
N SER A 188 16.18 -34.03 54.07
CA SER A 188 16.97 -34.97 54.87
C SER A 188 16.35 -36.36 54.95
N THR A 189 17.20 -37.36 55.12
CA THR A 189 16.79 -38.73 55.49
C THR A 189 16.95 -39.01 56.97
N GLU A 190 17.71 -38.16 57.68
CA GLU A 190 17.94 -38.23 59.11
C GLU A 190 17.01 -37.27 59.86
N LYS A 191 16.92 -37.45 61.18
CA LYS A 191 16.22 -36.54 62.09
C LYS A 191 17.22 -35.84 63.01
N LYS A 192 17.09 -34.53 63.17
CA LYS A 192 17.97 -33.68 63.99
C LYS A 192 17.14 -32.63 64.77
N SER A 193 17.77 -31.98 65.74
CA SER A 193 17.23 -30.77 66.37
C SER A 193 17.10 -29.64 65.33
N TRP A 194 16.33 -28.60 65.63
CA TRP A 194 16.19 -27.46 64.70
C TRP A 194 17.55 -26.79 64.43
N TYR A 195 18.37 -26.61 65.46
CA TYR A 195 19.69 -25.99 65.35
C TYR A 195 20.67 -26.84 64.52
N ASP A 196 20.72 -28.15 64.76
CA ASP A 196 21.59 -29.05 64.00
C ASP A 196 21.13 -29.19 62.54
N SER A 197 19.81 -29.13 62.30
CA SER A 197 19.23 -29.13 60.96
C SER A 197 19.62 -27.88 60.18
N ARG A 198 19.55 -26.70 60.82
CA ARG A 198 20.00 -25.44 60.24
C ARG A 198 21.49 -25.47 59.91
N TYR A 199 22.30 -25.95 60.84
CA TYR A 199 23.74 -26.10 60.63
C TYR A 199 24.05 -27.02 59.44
N ASP A 200 23.32 -28.12 59.30
CA ASP A 200 23.43 -29.02 58.14
C ASP A 200 23.14 -28.29 56.83
N CYS A 201 22.06 -27.51 56.75
CA CYS A 201 21.76 -26.69 55.58
C CYS A 201 22.87 -25.66 55.28
N GLN A 202 23.36 -24.96 56.30
CA GLN A 202 24.43 -23.97 56.14
C GLN A 202 25.74 -24.59 55.65
N SER A 203 26.07 -25.80 56.13
CA SER A 203 27.24 -26.55 55.66
C SER A 203 27.15 -26.94 54.17
N ARG A 204 25.94 -26.97 53.60
CA ARG A 204 25.67 -27.22 52.17
C ARG A 204 25.56 -25.93 51.34
N GLY A 205 25.77 -24.76 51.93
CA GLY A 205 25.59 -23.46 51.28
C GLY A 205 24.13 -23.11 51.02
N SER A 206 23.26 -23.44 51.98
CA SER A 206 21.80 -23.22 51.97
C SER A 206 21.32 -22.85 53.38
N ASP A 207 20.04 -22.59 53.61
CA ASP A 207 19.47 -22.48 54.97
C ASP A 207 18.18 -23.32 55.06
N LEU A 208 17.55 -23.42 56.24
CA LEU A 208 16.26 -24.08 56.36
C LEU A 208 15.21 -23.36 55.50
N VAL A 209 14.31 -24.13 54.88
CA VAL A 209 13.34 -23.61 53.92
C VAL A 209 12.49 -22.46 54.48
N MET A 210 12.33 -21.40 53.70
CA MET A 210 11.46 -20.27 53.99
C MET A 210 10.26 -20.31 53.06
N ILE A 211 9.09 -20.59 53.60
CA ILE A 211 7.91 -20.80 52.77
C ILE A 211 7.22 -19.47 52.52
N ASN A 212 7.30 -19.01 51.27
CA ASN A 212 6.88 -17.67 50.84
C ASN A 212 5.65 -17.68 49.92
N SER A 213 5.11 -18.86 49.59
CA SER A 213 3.92 -18.99 48.74
C SER A 213 3.15 -20.27 49.02
N LYS A 214 1.88 -20.29 48.61
CA LYS A 214 1.03 -21.48 48.72
C LYS A 214 1.57 -22.63 47.88
N GLU A 215 2.05 -22.34 46.68
CA GLU A 215 2.58 -23.33 45.75
C GLU A 215 3.87 -23.97 46.32
N GLU A 216 4.69 -23.18 47.00
CA GLU A 216 5.87 -23.69 47.72
C GLU A 216 5.50 -24.58 48.89
N GLN A 217 4.50 -24.18 49.70
CA GLN A 217 3.95 -25.01 50.78
C GLN A 217 3.51 -26.38 50.25
N GLU A 218 2.74 -26.40 49.15
CA GLU A 218 2.29 -27.65 48.51
C GLU A 218 3.45 -28.50 47.99
N PHE A 219 4.50 -27.87 47.43
CA PHE A 219 5.69 -28.55 46.96
C PHE A 219 6.46 -29.25 48.10
N VAL A 220 6.76 -28.54 49.20
CA VAL A 220 7.56 -29.10 50.30
C VAL A 220 6.85 -30.20 51.08
N VAL A 221 5.52 -30.13 51.18
CA VAL A 221 4.67 -31.19 51.76
C VAL A 221 4.70 -32.46 50.90
N ASN A 222 4.58 -32.30 49.58
CA ASN A 222 4.70 -33.42 48.65
C ASN A 222 6.11 -34.04 48.65
N LEU A 223 7.15 -33.21 48.77
CA LEU A 223 8.55 -33.67 48.84
C LEU A 223 8.78 -34.60 50.04
N THR A 224 8.14 -34.30 51.16
CA THR A 224 8.29 -35.06 52.41
C THR A 224 7.35 -36.25 52.52
N LYS A 225 6.37 -36.38 51.62
CA LYS A 225 5.30 -37.40 51.67
C LYS A 225 4.53 -37.33 52.99
N ASN A 226 4.19 -36.12 53.44
CA ASN A 226 3.40 -35.88 54.65
C ASN A 226 4.10 -36.35 55.95
N GLU A 227 5.43 -36.36 55.99
CA GLU A 227 6.20 -36.53 57.22
C GLU A 227 6.37 -35.17 57.91
N GLU A 228 6.58 -35.15 59.24
CA GLU A 228 6.87 -33.89 59.94
C GLU A 228 8.29 -33.41 59.66
N PHE A 229 8.46 -32.12 59.36
CA PHE A 229 9.79 -31.56 59.07
C PHE A 229 9.99 -30.15 59.58
N TRP A 230 11.24 -29.82 59.88
CA TRP A 230 11.68 -28.48 60.25
C TRP A 230 11.61 -27.51 59.07
N ILE A 231 11.09 -26.31 59.36
CA ILE A 231 11.16 -25.14 58.48
C ILE A 231 12.00 -24.04 59.14
N GLY A 232 12.40 -23.05 58.36
CA GLY A 232 13.27 -21.95 58.81
C GLY A 232 12.59 -20.92 59.71
N LEU A 233 11.47 -21.25 60.37
CA LEU A 233 10.72 -20.32 61.21
C LEU A 233 10.92 -20.65 62.69
N ARG A 234 11.34 -19.64 63.47
CA ARG A 234 11.55 -19.74 64.92
C ARG A 234 11.04 -18.52 65.67
N THR A 235 10.84 -18.66 66.97
CA THR A 235 10.66 -17.49 67.84
C THR A 235 12.03 -16.90 68.22
N GLU A 236 12.06 -15.57 68.35
CA GLU A 236 13.22 -14.83 68.83
C GLU A 236 12.76 -13.75 69.80
N TRP A 237 13.54 -13.52 70.85
CA TRP A 237 13.31 -12.43 71.80
C TRP A 237 13.80 -11.12 71.18
N ALA A 238 12.89 -10.19 70.89
CA ALA A 238 13.21 -8.95 70.20
C ALA A 238 12.51 -7.74 70.83
N GLU A 239 13.15 -6.57 70.73
CA GLU A 239 12.55 -5.30 71.12
C GLU A 239 11.68 -4.75 69.97
N ILE A 240 10.40 -4.57 70.24
CA ILE A 240 9.43 -3.93 69.35
C ILE A 240 8.73 -2.83 70.13
N GLU A 241 8.74 -1.60 69.60
CA GLU A 241 8.08 -0.45 70.23
C GLU A 241 8.45 -0.24 71.70
N LYS A 242 9.72 -0.49 72.06
CA LYS A 242 10.28 -0.41 73.42
C LYS A 242 9.76 -1.49 74.38
N GLN A 243 9.17 -2.57 73.87
CA GLN A 243 8.80 -3.76 74.63
C GLN A 243 9.56 -4.97 74.11
N TRP A 244 10.05 -5.81 75.03
CA TRP A 244 10.67 -7.08 74.69
C TRP A 244 9.58 -8.17 74.61
N ILE A 245 9.39 -8.73 73.43
CA ILE A 245 8.42 -9.79 73.17
C ILE A 245 9.02 -10.88 72.27
N TYR A 246 8.44 -12.07 72.31
CA TYR A 246 8.77 -13.12 71.34
C TYR A 246 8.11 -12.80 70.00
N VAL A 247 8.88 -12.93 68.93
CA VAL A 247 8.37 -12.76 67.56
C VAL A 247 8.81 -13.88 66.65
N TRP A 248 7.98 -14.16 65.65
CA TRP A 248 8.34 -15.05 64.55
C TRP A 248 9.38 -14.41 63.64
N LYS A 249 10.48 -15.12 63.44
CA LYS A 249 11.53 -14.76 62.48
C LYS A 249 11.92 -15.95 61.63
N TRP A 250 12.10 -15.67 60.36
CA TRP A 250 12.74 -16.58 59.43
C TRP A 250 14.24 -16.64 59.66
N VAL A 251 14.91 -17.66 59.11
CA VAL A 251 16.36 -17.85 59.20
C VAL A 251 17.16 -16.70 58.59
N ASP A 252 16.60 -15.94 57.64
CA ASP A 252 17.19 -14.72 57.07
C ASP A 252 17.00 -13.46 57.96
N GLY A 253 16.27 -13.60 59.07
CA GLY A 253 15.94 -12.52 60.02
C GLY A 253 14.71 -11.70 59.65
N SER A 254 14.06 -11.98 58.52
CA SER A 254 12.82 -11.33 58.11
C SER A 254 11.64 -11.73 59.01
N ARG A 255 10.66 -10.83 59.11
CA ARG A 255 9.42 -11.09 59.86
C ARG A 255 8.45 -11.91 59.03
N LEU A 256 7.68 -12.74 59.71
CA LEU A 256 6.60 -13.50 59.11
C LEU A 256 5.53 -12.56 58.52
N LYS A 257 5.14 -12.80 57.26
CA LYS A 257 4.09 -12.02 56.55
C LYS A 257 2.88 -12.87 56.20
N GLU A 258 3.11 -14.08 55.68
CA GLU A 258 2.08 -15.05 55.31
C GLU A 258 2.14 -16.26 56.24
N THR A 259 0.99 -16.87 56.54
CA THR A 259 0.92 -17.94 57.54
C THR A 259 0.13 -19.16 57.06
N PHE A 260 0.61 -20.36 57.41
CA PHE A 260 -0.01 -21.65 57.05
C PHE A 260 -0.22 -22.56 58.28
N TRP A 261 -0.55 -21.98 59.44
CA TRP A 261 -0.70 -22.70 60.70
C TRP A 261 -1.86 -23.72 60.72
N ALA A 262 -1.72 -24.74 61.57
CA ALA A 262 -2.73 -25.77 61.81
C ALA A 262 -3.91 -25.27 62.64
N THR A 263 -3.64 -24.31 63.53
CA THR A 263 -4.62 -23.61 64.38
C THR A 263 -4.57 -22.11 64.10
N GLU A 264 -5.54 -21.33 64.59
CA GLU A 264 -5.47 -19.86 64.53
C GLU A 264 -4.12 -19.38 65.09
N ASP A 265 -3.43 -18.51 64.33
CA ASP A 265 -2.02 -18.07 64.49
C ASP A 265 -1.53 -18.12 65.94
N PRO A 266 -0.79 -19.16 66.35
CA PRO A 266 -0.50 -19.34 67.76
C PRO A 266 0.54 -18.31 68.23
N ASP A 267 0.30 -17.68 69.38
CA ASP A 267 1.19 -16.67 69.96
C ASP A 267 2.63 -17.23 70.09
N PRO A 268 3.66 -16.46 69.72
CA PRO A 268 5.05 -16.85 69.90
C PRO A 268 5.35 -17.29 71.33
N SER A 269 5.65 -18.58 71.52
CA SER A 269 5.88 -19.16 72.85
C SER A 269 7.35 -19.09 73.27
N GLN A 270 7.57 -18.90 74.57
CA GLN A 270 8.88 -19.05 75.21
C GLN A 270 9.31 -20.51 75.36
N TYR A 271 8.41 -21.48 75.19
CA TYR A 271 8.69 -22.91 75.38
C TYR A 271 8.86 -23.66 74.05
N TYR A 272 8.32 -23.11 72.96
CA TYR A 272 8.34 -23.74 71.64
C TYR A 272 9.00 -22.79 70.65
N HIS A 273 10.33 -22.90 70.56
CA HIS A 273 11.14 -21.95 69.79
C HIS A 273 11.15 -22.22 68.28
N ALA A 274 10.65 -23.35 67.81
CA ALA A 274 10.79 -23.75 66.42
C ALA A 274 9.45 -24.18 65.82
N THR A 275 9.31 -23.96 64.51
CA THR A 275 8.13 -24.39 63.75
C THR A 275 8.47 -25.60 62.90
N CYS A 276 7.59 -26.59 62.88
CA CYS A 276 7.61 -27.67 61.91
C CYS A 276 6.31 -27.69 61.10
N CYS A 277 6.39 -28.30 59.93
CA CYS A 277 5.21 -28.70 59.18
C CYS A 277 4.76 -30.09 59.67
N ASP A 278 3.48 -30.26 59.96
CA ASP A 278 2.89 -31.52 60.41
C ASP A 278 2.55 -32.47 59.25
N GLN A 279 1.96 -33.62 59.56
CA GLN A 279 1.57 -34.61 58.55
C GLN A 279 0.39 -34.16 57.65
N GLN A 280 -0.30 -33.09 58.01
CA GLN A 280 -1.36 -32.50 57.19
C GLN A 280 -0.82 -31.33 56.34
N GLY A 281 0.49 -31.05 56.42
CA GLY A 281 1.09 -29.94 55.71
C GLY A 281 0.76 -28.59 56.33
N LYS A 282 0.52 -28.53 57.64
CA LYS A 282 0.23 -27.32 58.39
C LYS A 282 1.33 -27.01 59.40
N TRP A 283 1.54 -25.73 59.71
CA TRP A 283 2.59 -25.35 60.62
C TRP A 283 2.17 -25.51 62.08
N THR A 284 3.08 -26.03 62.90
CA THR A 284 2.88 -26.26 64.34
C THR A 284 4.10 -25.82 65.14
N GLN A 285 3.87 -25.19 66.29
CA GLN A 285 4.95 -24.89 67.24
C GLN A 285 5.42 -26.18 67.93
N THR A 286 6.72 -26.32 68.13
CA THR A 286 7.30 -27.48 68.80
C THR A 286 8.61 -27.12 69.50
N ASN A 287 9.09 -28.00 70.38
CA ASN A 287 10.35 -27.81 71.07
C ASN A 287 11.49 -27.97 70.05
N SER A 288 12.42 -27.00 70.00
CA SER A 288 13.59 -26.97 69.10
C SER A 288 14.52 -28.18 69.25
N ASP A 289 14.48 -28.85 70.40
CA ASP A 289 15.29 -30.04 70.70
C ASP A 289 14.65 -31.34 70.18
N SER A 290 13.44 -31.25 69.62
CA SER A 290 12.78 -32.41 69.01
C SER A 290 13.52 -32.88 67.76
N TYR A 291 13.46 -34.18 67.48
CA TYR A 291 14.14 -34.76 66.33
C TYR A 291 13.16 -34.93 65.17
N LYS A 292 13.35 -34.14 64.11
CA LYS A 292 12.54 -34.18 62.89
C LYS A 292 13.44 -34.17 61.66
N THR A 293 12.91 -34.63 60.53
CA THR A 293 13.54 -34.38 59.22
C THR A 293 13.54 -32.88 58.95
N TRP A 294 14.33 -32.41 57.98
CA TRP A 294 14.39 -31.00 57.62
C TRP A 294 14.49 -30.82 56.11
N ILE A 295 14.14 -29.62 55.67
CA ILE A 295 14.30 -29.21 54.27
C ILE A 295 15.21 -27.99 54.23
N CYS A 296 16.25 -28.06 53.39
CA CYS A 296 17.10 -26.93 53.06
C CYS A 296 16.64 -26.27 51.77
N GLU A 297 16.83 -24.97 51.64
CA GLU A 297 16.56 -24.16 50.46
C GLU A 297 17.80 -23.32 50.08
N LYS A 298 18.10 -23.28 48.78
CA LYS A 298 19.20 -22.51 48.17
C LYS A 298 18.72 -21.75 46.95
#